data_AF-A0A366ERW9-F1
#
_entry.id   AF-A0A366ERW9-F1
#
_cell.length_a   1.000
_cell.length_b   1.000
_cell.length_c   1.000
_cell.angle_alpha   90.00
_cell.angle_beta   90.00
_cell.angle_gamma   90.00
#
_symmetry.space_group_name_H-M   'P 1'
#
loop_
_entity.id
_entity.type
_entity.pdbx_description
1 polymer ?
#
loop_
_entity_poly.entity_id
_entity_poly.type
_entity_poly.pdbx_seq_one_letter_code
_entity_poly.pdbx_strand_id
1 'polypeptide(L)' 'MLHQENKSQQQKTPEFKKDFYIQQLLRIGVYKYFGKQLYELSMNELQDVYLEYYVGGDIAQ' A
#
# COMPACT_ATOMS: atom_id res chain seq x y z
N MET A 1 26.18 -23.50 -5.75
CA MET A 1 26.18 -22.55 -4.62
C MET A 1 26.59 -21.18 -5.14
N LEU A 2 25.63 -20.29 -5.38
CA LEU A 2 25.88 -18.88 -5.62
C LEU A 2 24.81 -18.13 -4.84
N HIS A 3 25.23 -17.54 -3.72
CA HIS A 3 24.43 -16.71 -2.85
C HIS A 3 23.83 -15.57 -3.68
N GLN A 4 22.52 -15.57 -3.84
CA GLN A 4 21.77 -14.36 -4.17
C GLN A 4 21.08 -13.87 -2.89
N GLU A 5 21.89 -13.67 -1.85
CA GLU A 5 21.52 -12.85 -0.70
C GLU A 5 21.68 -11.38 -1.09
N ASN A 6 20.69 -10.84 -1.76
CA ASN A 6 20.41 -9.41 -1.70
C ASN A 6 18.94 -9.24 -1.33
N LYS A 7 18.57 -9.78 -0.14
CA LYS A 7 17.37 -9.34 0.56
C LYS A 7 17.62 -7.92 1.03
N SER A 8 17.46 -6.99 0.09
CA SER A 8 16.72 -5.75 0.28
C SER A 8 16.81 -5.21 1.70
N GLN A 9 17.97 -4.64 2.05
CA GLN A 9 18.01 -3.53 2.99
C GLN A 9 17.32 -2.34 2.30
N GLN A 10 16.00 -2.46 2.07
CA GLN A 10 15.18 -1.39 1.54
C GLN A 10 15.19 -0.28 2.57
N GLN A 11 16.00 0.72 2.24
CA GLN A 11 16.10 1.98 2.92
C GLN A 11 14.68 2.48 3.18
N LYS A 12 14.38 2.82 4.43
CA LYS A 12 13.07 3.35 4.87
C LYS A 12 12.85 4.76 4.31
N THR A 13 12.92 4.95 3.00
CA THR A 13 12.55 6.22 2.37
C THR A 13 11.01 6.32 2.32
N PRO A 14 10.43 7.53 2.39
CA PRO A 14 8.99 7.73 2.33
C PRO A 14 8.31 7.11 1.09
N GLU A 15 9.07 7.01 0.00
CA GLU A 15 8.62 6.43 -1.28
C GLU A 15 8.24 4.95 -1.14
N PHE A 16 9.02 4.16 -0.37
CA PHE A 16 8.69 2.75 -0.10
C PHE A 16 7.38 2.58 0.66
N LYS A 17 7.05 3.53 1.54
CA LYS A 17 5.79 3.45 2.28
C LYS A 17 4.60 3.78 1.37
N LYS A 18 4.75 4.69 0.41
CA LYS A 18 3.70 5.00 -0.57
C LYS A 18 3.39 3.77 -1.43
N ASP A 19 4.44 3.15 -1.97
CA ASP A 19 4.31 1.94 -2.77
C ASP A 19 3.72 0.77 -1.98
N PHE A 20 4.08 0.64 -0.69
CA PHE A 20 3.48 -0.35 0.20
C PHE A 20 1.95 -0.22 0.24
N TYR A 21 1.41 0.97 0.52
CA TYR A 21 -0.03 1.17 0.59
C TYR A 21 -0.71 0.95 -0.76
N ILE A 22 -0.11 1.45 -1.85
CA ILE A 22 -0.63 1.21 -3.20
C ILE A 22 -0.72 -0.29 -3.48
N GLN A 23 0.35 -1.06 -3.22
CA GLN A 23 0.34 -2.50 -3.44
C GLN A 23 -0.69 -3.23 -2.57
N GLN A 24 -0.85 -2.84 -1.30
CA GLN A 24 -1.88 -3.44 -0.44
C GLN A 24 -3.28 -3.16 -0.96
N LEU A 25 -3.57 -1.92 -1.37
CA LEU A 25 -4.86 -1.53 -1.92
C LEU A 25 -5.18 -2.25 -3.24
N LEU A 26 -4.20 -2.34 -4.15
CA LEU A 26 -4.34 -3.11 -5.39
C LEU A 26 -4.62 -4.60 -5.12
N ARG A 27 -3.98 -5.17 -4.09
CA ARG A 27 -4.15 -6.59 -3.71
C ARG A 27 -5.58 -6.90 -3.26
N ILE A 28 -6.27 -5.94 -2.64
CA ILE A 28 -7.67 -6.10 -2.21
C ILE A 28 -8.68 -5.59 -3.26
N GLY A 29 -8.22 -5.25 -4.46
CA GLY A 29 -9.09 -4.84 -5.57
C GLY A 29 -9.47 -3.35 -5.56
N VAL A 30 -8.80 -2.52 -4.77
CA VAL A 30 -8.98 -1.06 -4.79
C VAL A 30 -8.00 -0.46 -5.78
N TYR A 31 -8.52 0.14 -6.85
CA TYR A 31 -7.71 0.77 -7.90
C TYR A 31 -7.85 2.29 -7.94
N LYS A 32 -8.92 2.81 -7.33
CA LYS A 32 -9.30 4.23 -7.36
C LYS A 32 -9.98 4.58 -6.05
N TYR A 33 -9.79 5.81 -5.57
CA TYR A 33 -10.50 6.35 -4.43
C TYR A 33 -10.98 7.75 -4.74
N PHE A 34 -12.26 8.01 -4.53
CA PHE A 34 -12.89 9.31 -4.76
C PHE A 34 -12.61 9.91 -6.16
N GLY A 35 -12.61 9.06 -7.20
CA GLY A 35 -12.35 9.46 -8.58
C GLY A 35 -10.88 9.64 -8.96
N LYS A 36 -9.95 9.52 -8.02
CA LYS A 36 -8.49 9.57 -8.25
C LYS A 36 -7.88 8.17 -8.32
N GLN A 37 -6.85 7.98 -9.12
CA GLN A 37 -5.98 6.79 -9.10
C GLN A 37 -5.15 6.76 -7.81
N LEU A 38 -4.74 5.57 -7.36
CA LEU A 38 -3.94 5.43 -6.14
C LEU A 38 -2.62 6.21 -6.17
N TYR A 39 -1.96 6.32 -7.33
CA TYR A 39 -0.71 7.06 -7.48
C TYR A 39 -0.89 8.58 -7.33
N GLU A 40 -2.10 9.09 -7.58
CA GLU A 40 -2.47 10.50 -7.43
C GLU A 40 -2.78 10.87 -5.98
N LEU A 41 -2.98 9.88 -5.11
CA LEU A 41 -3.21 10.10 -3.69
C LEU A 41 -1.91 10.49 -2.99
N SER A 42 -2.04 11.36 -2.00
CA SER A 42 -1.00 11.65 -1.03
C SER A 42 -0.77 10.45 -0.11
N MET A 43 0.35 10.48 0.62
CA MET A 43 0.70 9.44 1.57
C MET A 43 -0.36 9.23 2.66
N ASN A 44 -0.92 10.33 3.18
CA ASN A 44 -1.96 10.30 4.20
C ASN A 44 -3.27 9.72 3.63
N GLU A 45 -3.68 10.15 2.43
CA GLU A 45 -4.85 9.59 1.75
C GLU A 45 -4.69 8.07 1.53
N LEU A 46 -3.53 7.60 1.08
CA LEU A 46 -3.28 6.16 0.90
C LEU A 46 -3.37 5.37 2.21
N GLN A 47 -2.86 5.95 3.30
CA GLN A 47 -2.94 5.33 4.62
C GLN A 47 -4.39 5.28 5.11
N ASP A 48 -5.15 6.37 4.96
CA ASP A 48 -6.55 6.44 5.39
C ASP A 48 -7.40 5.42 4.64
N VAL A 49 -7.25 5.33 3.32
CA VAL A 49 -7.93 4.32 2.49
C VAL A 49 -7.51 2.91 2.92
N TYR A 50 -6.21 2.67 3.13
CA TYR A 50 -5.76 1.37 3.60
C TYR A 50 -6.39 0.99 4.95
N LEU A 51 -6.48 1.92 5.89
CA LEU A 51 -7.13 1.68 7.18
C LEU A 51 -8.64 1.48 7.03
N GLU A 52 -9.33 2.26 6.18
CA GLU A 52 -10.77 2.11 5.91
C GLU A 52 -11.10 0.70 5.42
N TYR A 53 -10.33 0.18 4.46
CA TYR A 53 -10.56 -1.16 3.91
C TYR A 53 -10.06 -2.29 4.81
N TYR A 54 -9.00 -2.09 5.58
CA TYR A 54 -8.43 -3.12 6.45
C TYR A 54 -9.17 -3.23 7.79
N VAL A 55 -9.58 -2.10 8.38
CA VAL A 55 -10.35 -2.05 9.64
C VAL A 55 -11.85 -2.20 9.37
N GLY A 56 -12.36 -1.68 8.26
CA GLY A 56 -13.76 -1.84 7.88
C GLY A 56 -14.13 -3.25 7.40
N GLY A 57 -13.16 -4.03 6.91
CA GLY A 57 -13.38 -5.40 6.46
C GLY A 57 -13.56 -6.42 7.59
N ASP A 58 -12.97 -6.18 8.76
CA ASP A 58 -13.02 -7.09 9.92
C ASP A 58 -14.33 -7.00 10.73
N ILE A 59 -15.16 -5.96 10.50
CA ILE A 59 -16.46 -5.76 11.19
C ILE A 59 -17.64 -6.31 10.36
N ALA A 60 -17.37 -6.88 9.18
CA ALA A 60 -18.40 -7.35 8.26
C ALA A 60 -18.39 -8.88 8.00
N GLN A 61 -17.89 -9.68 8.95
CA GLN A 61 -18.10 -11.13 8.96
C GLN A 61 -18.98 -11.58 10.12
#